data_AF-A0A363TRX5-F1
#
_entry.id   AF-A0A363TRX5-F1
#
_cell.length_a   1.000
_cell.length_b   1.000
_cell.length_c   1.000
_cell.angle_alpha   90.00
_cell.angle_beta   90.00
_cell.angle_gamma   90.00
#
_symmetry.space_group_name_H-M   'P 1'
#
loop_
_entity.id
_entity.type
_entity.pdbx_description
1 polymer ?
#
loop_
_entity_poly.entity_id
_entity_poly.type
_entity_poly.pdbx_seq_one_letter_code
_entity_poly.pdbx_strand_id
1 'polypeptide(L)'
;MVDVVAKAKIGEIIWAQLDPDGDLYDEIMEICRREKIESGVVLNIVGGLCKARLSMPVNATDTEAQPGVLELSGMMECSGFGTIGRTLDTYDSESTSGIVYHAGTPNIHVHLTVTHAGKTYMGHLIKGCQVRSLHPKSHFTIVLARTEGAILDFRVSKETTAKYPKGIPIHDLRSV
;
A
#
# COMPACT_ATOMS: atom_id res chain seq x y z
N MET A 1 -16.41 14.33 -15.11
CA MET A 1 -16.70 13.24 -16.07
C MET A 1 -15.80 12.09 -15.67
N VAL A 2 -16.31 10.85 -15.59
CA VAL A 2 -15.46 9.68 -15.33
C VAL A 2 -14.84 9.26 -16.65
N ASP A 3 -13.52 9.22 -16.73
CA ASP A 3 -12.80 8.87 -17.95
C ASP A 3 -12.85 7.36 -18.24
N VAL A 4 -12.57 6.55 -17.20
CA VAL A 4 -12.58 5.08 -17.32
C VAL A 4 -13.43 4.44 -16.22
N VAL A 5 -14.28 3.49 -16.62
CA VAL A 5 -14.96 2.56 -15.72
C VAL A 5 -14.62 1.14 -16.17
N ALA A 6 -13.90 0.40 -15.32
CA ALA A 6 -13.61 -1.02 -15.54
C ALA A 6 -14.42 -1.87 -14.56
N LYS A 7 -15.09 -2.90 -15.07
CA LYS A 7 -15.89 -3.82 -14.25
C LYS A 7 -15.06 -5.04 -13.91
N ALA A 8 -15.06 -5.42 -12.64
CA ALA A 8 -14.42 -6.65 -12.21
C ALA A 8 -15.35 -7.49 -11.32
N LYS A 9 -15.09 -8.79 -11.31
CA LYS A 9 -15.67 -9.73 -10.35
C LYS A 9 -14.64 -10.04 -9.27
N ILE A 10 -15.06 -10.04 -8.01
CA ILE A 10 -14.27 -10.57 -6.91
C ILE A 10 -14.24 -12.09 -7.05
N GLY A 11 -13.03 -12.65 -7.15
CA GLY A 11 -12.78 -14.08 -7.17
C GLY A 11 -12.59 -14.63 -5.76
N GLU A 12 -11.55 -15.43 -5.57
CA GLU A 12 -11.23 -16.01 -4.26
C GLU A 12 -10.87 -14.93 -3.23
N ILE A 13 -11.41 -15.09 -2.02
CA ILE A 13 -11.09 -14.28 -0.84
C ILE A 13 -10.08 -15.04 0.00
N ILE A 14 -8.93 -14.42 0.24
CA ILE A 14 -7.78 -14.98 0.93
C ILE A 14 -7.73 -14.36 2.32
N TRP A 15 -7.78 -15.20 3.35
CA TRP A 15 -7.53 -14.82 4.73
C TRP A 15 -6.09 -15.15 5.09
N ALA A 16 -5.35 -14.17 5.59
CA ALA A 16 -3.98 -14.38 6.05
C ALA A 16 -3.81 -13.86 7.48
N GLN A 17 -3.08 -14.63 8.27
CA GLN A 17 -2.58 -14.25 9.58
C GLN A 17 -1.08 -14.01 9.43
N LEU A 18 -0.61 -12.84 9.84
CA LEU A 18 0.78 -12.44 9.63
C LEU A 18 1.67 -12.89 10.79
N ASP A 19 2.95 -13.09 10.51
CA ASP A 19 3.91 -13.47 11.53
C ASP A 19 4.20 -12.30 12.50
N PRO A 20 4.52 -12.59 13.78
CA PRO A 20 5.11 -11.61 14.66
C PRO A 20 6.36 -10.98 14.03
N ASP A 21 6.55 -9.68 14.24
CA ASP A 21 7.72 -8.92 13.78
C ASP A 21 7.89 -8.82 12.26
N GLY A 22 6.98 -9.40 11.47
CA GLY A 22 6.92 -9.26 10.02
C GLY A 22 6.65 -7.80 9.59
N ASP A 23 7.18 -7.42 8.43
CA ASP A 23 6.88 -6.12 7.83
C ASP A 23 5.61 -6.21 6.98
N LEU A 24 4.58 -5.46 7.35
CA LEU A 24 3.26 -5.53 6.74
C LEU A 24 3.28 -5.31 5.22
N TYR A 25 4.15 -4.44 4.71
CA TYR A 25 4.27 -4.22 3.27
C TYR A 25 4.86 -5.46 2.59
N ASP A 26 5.96 -6.00 3.13
CA ASP A 26 6.63 -7.18 2.59
C ASP A 26 5.74 -8.43 2.65
N GLU A 27 4.97 -8.61 3.73
CA GLU A 27 4.03 -9.72 3.90
C GLU A 27 2.89 -9.70 2.86
N ILE A 28 2.29 -8.53 2.62
CA ILE A 28 1.26 -8.39 1.58
C ILE A 28 1.88 -8.69 0.20
N MET A 29 3.07 -8.17 -0.07
CA MET A 29 3.81 -8.42 -1.31
C MET A 29 4.15 -9.90 -1.50
N GLU A 30 4.51 -10.62 -0.43
CA GLU A 30 4.74 -12.06 -0.45
C GLU A 30 3.45 -12.84 -0.77
N ILE A 31 2.34 -12.50 -0.14
CA ILE A 31 1.03 -13.12 -0.43
C ILE A 31 0.66 -12.90 -1.90
N CYS A 32 0.80 -11.69 -2.42
CA CYS A 32 0.53 -11.40 -3.83
C CYS A 32 1.40 -12.25 -4.76
N ARG A 33 2.69 -12.44 -4.45
CA ARG A 33 3.59 -13.28 -5.25
C ARG A 33 3.21 -14.76 -5.17
N ARG A 34 2.99 -15.28 -3.96
CA ARG A 34 2.67 -16.70 -3.71
C ARG A 34 1.36 -17.11 -4.35
N GLU A 35 0.32 -16.27 -4.20
CA GLU A 35 -1.03 -16.53 -4.71
C GLU A 35 -1.25 -15.97 -6.14
N LYS A 36 -0.21 -15.41 -6.75
CA LYS A 36 -0.19 -14.86 -8.12
C LYS A 36 -1.32 -13.83 -8.35
N ILE A 37 -1.44 -12.88 -7.42
CA ILE A 37 -2.41 -11.79 -7.47
C ILE A 37 -1.81 -10.64 -8.30
N GLU A 38 -2.23 -10.53 -9.56
CA GLU A 38 -1.83 -9.43 -10.45
C GLU A 38 -2.86 -8.29 -10.50
N SER A 39 -4.09 -8.56 -10.10
CA SER A 39 -5.13 -7.57 -9.88
C SER A 39 -6.02 -8.02 -8.73
N GLY A 40 -6.31 -7.10 -7.82
CA GLY A 40 -7.08 -7.41 -6.64
C GLY A 40 -7.32 -6.23 -5.73
N VAL A 41 -7.80 -6.56 -4.56
CA VAL A 41 -8.09 -5.60 -3.49
C VAL A 41 -7.61 -6.16 -2.16
N VAL A 42 -7.10 -5.27 -1.31
CA VAL A 42 -6.95 -5.54 0.12
C VAL A 42 -8.25 -5.06 0.78
N LEU A 43 -9.09 -6.02 1.16
CA LEU A 43 -10.42 -5.76 1.71
C LEU A 43 -10.35 -5.33 3.18
N ASN A 44 -9.38 -5.86 3.92
CA ASN A 44 -9.23 -5.60 5.33
C ASN A 44 -7.79 -5.80 5.78
N ILE A 45 -7.32 -4.90 6.64
CA ILE A 45 -6.16 -5.07 7.49
C ILE A 45 -6.61 -4.71 8.90
N VAL A 46 -6.35 -5.56 9.90
CA VAL A 46 -6.60 -5.27 11.31
C VAL A 46 -5.52 -5.94 12.18
N GLY A 47 -4.95 -5.17 13.10
CA GLY A 47 -4.07 -5.70 14.13
C GLY A 47 -3.17 -4.64 14.78
N GLY A 48 -2.24 -5.09 15.60
CA GLY A 48 -1.29 -4.22 16.29
C GLY A 48 0.03 -4.02 15.54
N LEU A 49 0.60 -2.82 15.62
CA LEU A 49 1.97 -2.52 15.17
C LEU A 49 2.85 -2.10 16.35
N CYS A 50 4.16 -2.31 16.23
CA CYS A 50 5.18 -1.78 17.16
C CYS A 50 6.03 -0.68 16.50
N LYS A 51 6.06 -0.66 15.17
CA LYS A 51 6.59 0.41 14.33
C LYS A 51 5.63 0.68 13.18
N ALA A 52 5.40 1.94 12.85
CA ALA A 52 4.64 2.33 11.66
C ALA A 52 5.44 3.34 10.85
N ARG A 53 5.43 3.17 9.53
CA ARG A 53 6.05 4.08 8.56
C ARG A 53 5.04 4.34 7.45
N LEU A 54 4.57 5.58 7.35
CA LEU A 54 3.49 5.98 6.46
C LEU A 54 3.96 7.11 5.54
N SER A 55 3.61 7.02 4.26
CA SER A 55 3.73 8.14 3.32
C SER A 55 2.44 8.96 3.37
N MET A 56 2.51 10.23 3.76
CA MET A 56 1.32 11.07 3.91
C MET A 56 1.61 12.55 3.62
N PRO A 57 0.57 13.36 3.31
CA PRO A 57 0.74 14.80 3.20
C PRO A 57 1.23 15.39 4.53
N VAL A 58 2.46 15.89 4.55
CA VAL A 58 3.07 16.56 5.71
C VAL A 58 3.11 18.08 5.56
N ASN A 59 2.86 18.59 4.36
CA ASN A 59 2.70 20.01 4.07
C ASN A 59 1.23 20.30 3.76
N ALA A 60 0.58 21.10 4.60
CA ALA A 60 -0.86 21.35 4.51
C ALA A 60 -1.27 22.28 3.35
N THR A 61 -0.34 23.03 2.77
CA THR A 61 -0.66 24.13 1.84
C THR A 61 -0.11 23.95 0.43
N ASP A 62 0.80 23.01 0.21
CA ASP A 62 1.42 22.75 -1.09
C ASP A 62 0.73 21.55 -1.75
N THR A 63 -0.26 21.82 -2.60
CA THR A 63 -1.06 20.79 -3.30
C THR A 63 -0.26 19.98 -4.31
N GLU A 64 0.90 20.49 -4.73
CA GLU A 64 1.79 19.86 -5.69
C GLU A 64 2.96 19.13 -5.00
N ALA A 65 3.03 19.17 -3.67
CA ALA A 65 4.08 18.48 -2.94
C ALA A 65 3.90 16.97 -3.01
N GLN A 66 5.03 16.26 -3.08
CA GLN A 66 5.06 14.85 -2.75
C GLN A 66 4.68 14.64 -1.28
N PRO A 67 4.06 13.51 -0.94
CA PRO A 67 3.91 13.12 0.46
C PRO A 67 5.26 12.98 1.13
N GLY A 68 5.30 13.24 2.44
CA GLY A 68 6.46 12.98 3.29
C GLY A 68 6.28 11.70 4.09
N VAL A 69 7.29 11.34 4.86
CA VAL A 69 7.30 10.14 5.70
C VAL A 69 7.00 10.50 7.15
N LEU A 70 6.02 9.80 7.75
CA LEU A 70 5.81 9.75 9.19
C LEU A 70 6.32 8.42 9.73
N GLU A 71 7.14 8.46 10.79
CA GLU A 71 7.58 7.28 11.53
C GLU A 71 7.10 7.34 12.98
N LEU A 72 6.53 6.24 13.46
CA LEU A 72 6.03 6.07 14.82
C LEU A 72 6.62 4.79 15.43
N SER A 73 6.78 4.78 16.74
CA SER A 73 7.29 3.63 17.49
C SER A 73 6.53 3.47 18.81
N GLY A 74 6.29 2.22 19.22
CA GLY A 74 5.50 1.87 20.40
C GLY A 74 4.21 1.15 20.03
N MET A 75 3.33 0.93 21.02
CA MET A 75 2.08 0.20 20.76
C MET A 75 1.14 1.04 19.89
N MET A 76 0.62 0.40 18.86
CA MET A 76 -0.34 0.97 17.93
C MET A 76 -1.40 -0.07 17.55
N GLU A 77 -2.63 0.37 17.35
CA GLU A 77 -3.68 -0.38 16.66
C GLU A 77 -3.80 0.18 15.24
N CYS A 78 -4.00 -0.69 14.25
CA CYS A 78 -4.15 -0.27 12.86
C CYS A 78 -5.32 -0.94 12.14
N SER A 79 -5.83 -0.22 11.15
CA SER A 79 -6.80 -0.74 10.18
C SER A 79 -6.50 -0.19 8.79
N GLY A 80 -6.76 -0.95 7.72
CA GLY A 80 -6.47 -0.49 6.36
C GLY A 80 -7.19 -1.25 5.26
N PHE A 81 -7.05 -0.75 4.05
CA PHE A 81 -7.58 -1.32 2.81
C PHE A 81 -6.83 -0.73 1.60
N GLY A 82 -7.01 -1.31 0.42
CA GLY A 82 -6.33 -0.83 -0.78
C GLY A 82 -6.57 -1.65 -2.03
N THR A 83 -5.79 -1.37 -3.06
CA THR A 83 -5.81 -2.06 -4.34
C THR A 83 -4.50 -2.79 -4.60
N ILE A 84 -4.59 -3.84 -5.42
CA ILE A 84 -3.47 -4.61 -5.93
C ILE A 84 -3.50 -4.51 -7.46
N GLY A 85 -2.37 -4.18 -8.04
CA GLY A 85 -2.17 -4.05 -9.47
C GLY A 85 -0.79 -4.55 -9.90
N ARG A 86 -0.30 -4.04 -11.03
CA ARG A 86 1.00 -4.42 -11.59
C ARG A 86 1.90 -3.21 -11.70
N THR A 87 3.17 -3.37 -11.36
CA THR A 87 4.16 -2.31 -11.56
C THR A 87 4.78 -2.47 -12.94
N LEU A 88 4.51 -1.54 -13.87
CA LEU A 88 5.10 -1.56 -15.20
C LEU A 88 6.39 -0.74 -15.30
N ASP A 89 6.48 0.33 -14.51
CA ASP A 89 7.65 1.22 -14.46
C ASP A 89 8.26 1.25 -13.05
N THR A 90 9.58 1.30 -12.97
CA THR A 90 10.29 1.48 -11.70
C THR A 90 10.18 2.93 -11.24
N TYR A 91 9.85 3.13 -9.98
CA TYR A 91 9.78 4.44 -9.34
C TYR A 91 10.51 4.40 -8.01
N ASP A 92 11.38 5.38 -7.78
CA ASP A 92 12.11 5.49 -6.53
C ASP A 92 11.97 6.92 -6.03
N SER A 93 11.22 7.12 -4.95
CA SER A 93 11.17 8.38 -4.22
C SER A 93 11.43 8.12 -2.73
N GLU A 94 12.36 7.22 -2.43
CA GLU A 94 12.64 6.77 -1.07
C GLU A 94 13.00 7.95 -0.14
N SER A 95 13.84 8.86 -0.63
CA SER A 95 14.33 10.02 0.12
C SER A 95 13.27 11.08 0.42
N THR A 96 12.09 11.01 -0.21
CA THR A 96 11.06 12.05 -0.09
C THR A 96 9.77 11.45 0.46
N SER A 97 9.18 10.51 -0.25
CA SER A 97 7.91 9.87 0.13
C SER A 97 8.08 8.48 0.73
N GLY A 98 9.29 7.91 0.68
CA GLY A 98 9.55 6.54 1.11
C GLY A 98 8.98 5.47 0.17
N ILE A 99 8.45 5.87 -0.99
CA ILE A 99 7.84 4.98 -1.98
C ILE A 99 8.92 4.46 -2.92
N VAL A 100 8.99 3.13 -3.06
CA VAL A 100 9.83 2.45 -4.04
C VAL A 100 9.03 1.33 -4.69
N TYR A 101 8.95 1.34 -6.02
CA TYR A 101 8.32 0.31 -6.82
C TYR A 101 9.27 -0.19 -7.90
N HIS A 102 9.25 -1.48 -8.16
CA HIS A 102 10.11 -2.14 -9.13
C HIS A 102 9.27 -2.74 -10.26
N ALA A 103 9.63 -2.45 -11.51
CA ALA A 103 8.94 -3.03 -12.66
C ALA A 103 8.90 -4.57 -12.58
N GLY A 104 7.76 -5.16 -12.92
CA GLY A 104 7.54 -6.61 -12.89
C GLY A 104 7.11 -7.18 -11.54
N THR A 105 6.95 -6.35 -10.50
CA THR A 105 6.40 -6.80 -9.20
C THR A 105 4.92 -6.43 -9.06
N PRO A 106 4.19 -7.07 -8.13
CA PRO A 106 2.90 -6.56 -7.71
C PRO A 106 3.00 -5.09 -7.29
N ASN A 107 1.97 -4.31 -7.59
CA ASN A 107 1.82 -2.96 -7.06
C ASN A 107 0.75 -2.98 -5.97
N ILE A 108 1.07 -2.51 -4.77
CA ILE A 108 0.06 -2.35 -3.71
C ILE A 108 -0.13 -0.87 -3.40
N HIS A 109 -1.36 -0.39 -3.54
CA HIS A 109 -1.76 0.94 -3.12
C HIS A 109 -2.70 0.78 -1.93
N VAL A 110 -2.11 0.77 -0.73
CA VAL A 110 -2.79 0.46 0.53
C VAL A 110 -2.67 1.65 1.44
N HIS A 111 -3.80 2.11 1.98
CA HIS A 111 -3.81 3.12 3.02
C HIS A 111 -4.05 2.46 4.39
N LEU A 112 -3.29 2.93 5.38
CA LEU A 112 -3.41 2.52 6.77
C LEU A 112 -3.84 3.70 7.63
N THR A 113 -4.75 3.40 8.56
CA THR A 113 -5.08 4.23 9.71
C THR A 113 -4.44 3.60 10.93
N VAL A 114 -3.69 4.39 11.69
CA VAL A 114 -2.94 3.95 12.87
C VAL A 114 -3.28 4.85 14.05
N THR A 115 -3.63 4.25 15.18
CA THR A 115 -3.81 4.97 16.45
C THR A 115 -2.58 4.78 17.33
N HIS A 116 -1.96 5.88 17.74
CA HIS A 116 -0.78 5.92 18.60
C HIS A 116 -0.97 6.97 19.70
N ALA A 117 -0.87 6.54 20.97
CA ALA A 117 -0.99 7.43 22.14
C ALA A 117 -2.21 8.37 22.09
N GLY A 118 -3.37 7.84 21.67
CA GLY A 118 -4.62 8.59 21.55
C GLY A 118 -4.76 9.49 20.31
N LYS A 119 -3.75 9.52 19.42
CA LYS A 119 -3.78 10.24 18.15
C LYS A 119 -3.94 9.27 16.99
N THR A 120 -4.67 9.67 15.94
CA THR A 120 -4.86 8.87 14.73
C THR A 120 -4.13 9.49 13.56
N TYR A 121 -3.45 8.65 12.79
CA TYR A 121 -2.71 9.03 11.58
C TYR A 121 -3.19 8.16 10.43
N MET A 122 -3.30 8.74 9.23
CA MET A 122 -3.66 8.02 8.02
C MET A 122 -2.67 8.33 6.92
N GLY A 123 -2.19 7.31 6.23
CA GLY A 123 -1.27 7.47 5.11
C GLY A 123 -1.14 6.21 4.27
N HIS A 124 -0.45 6.34 3.15
CA HIS A 124 -0.07 5.24 2.28
C HIS A 124 0.96 4.35 2.97
N LEU A 125 0.72 3.04 2.93
CA LEU A 125 1.59 2.02 3.48
C LEU A 125 2.86 1.94 2.63
N ILE A 126 3.99 2.09 3.29
CA ILE A 126 5.32 1.85 2.74
C ILE A 126 6.05 0.87 3.66
N LYS A 127 7.16 0.29 3.18
CA LYS A 127 8.00 -0.60 3.99
C LYS A 127 8.43 0.10 5.29
N GLY A 128 8.38 -0.61 6.40
CA GLY A 128 8.73 -0.15 7.75
C GLY A 128 7.61 -0.30 8.80
N CYS A 129 6.50 -0.96 8.47
CA CYS A 129 5.38 -1.22 9.40
C CYS A 129 5.53 -2.60 10.02
N GLN A 130 5.97 -2.68 11.28
CA GLN A 130 6.29 -3.94 11.94
C GLN A 130 5.11 -4.46 12.77
N VAL A 131 4.68 -5.69 12.48
CA VAL A 131 3.61 -6.40 13.19
C VAL A 131 3.99 -6.64 14.64
N ARG A 132 3.10 -6.22 15.56
CA ARG A 132 3.26 -6.47 16.99
C ARG A 132 2.47 -7.71 17.39
N SER A 133 3.15 -8.65 18.04
CA SER A 133 2.48 -9.73 18.77
C SER A 133 3.18 -10.01 20.10
N LEU A 134 2.40 -10.39 21.12
CA LEU A 134 2.93 -10.91 22.39
C LEU A 134 2.90 -12.44 22.45
N HIS A 135 2.36 -13.09 21.43
CA HIS A 135 2.23 -14.54 21.31
C HIS A 135 2.90 -15.01 20.02
N PRO A 136 3.51 -16.22 19.96
CA PRO A 136 4.14 -16.72 18.73
C PRO A 136 3.21 -16.76 17.51
N LYS A 137 1.91 -16.93 17.75
CA LYS A 137 0.85 -16.76 16.75
C LYS A 137 0.23 -15.38 16.89
N SER A 138 0.48 -14.49 15.93
CA SER A 138 -0.04 -13.12 15.91
C SER A 138 -1.57 -13.09 15.79
N HIS A 139 -2.23 -12.10 16.38
CA HIS A 139 -3.64 -11.81 16.08
C HIS A 139 -3.80 -10.89 14.87
N PHE A 140 -2.70 -10.49 14.22
CA PHE A 140 -2.73 -9.63 13.06
C PHE A 140 -3.27 -10.39 11.85
N THR A 141 -4.37 -9.92 11.28
CA THR A 141 -5.04 -10.57 10.16
C THR A 141 -5.32 -9.60 9.03
N ILE A 142 -5.26 -10.11 7.81
CA ILE A 142 -5.61 -9.38 6.62
C ILE A 142 -6.51 -10.24 5.72
N VAL A 143 -7.34 -9.57 4.92
CA VAL A 143 -8.22 -10.19 3.93
C VAL A 143 -7.97 -9.52 2.59
N LEU A 144 -7.66 -10.33 1.59
CA LEU A 144 -7.41 -9.88 0.22
C LEU A 144 -8.32 -10.64 -0.74
N ALA A 145 -8.51 -10.13 -1.94
CA ALA A 145 -9.18 -10.87 -2.98
C ALA A 145 -8.60 -10.58 -4.35
N ARG A 146 -8.57 -11.61 -5.20
CA ARG A 146 -8.28 -11.45 -6.63
C ARG A 146 -9.48 -10.84 -7.33
N THR A 147 -9.24 -10.03 -8.35
CA THR A 147 -10.29 -9.48 -9.21
C THR A 147 -10.06 -9.84 -10.66
N GLU A 148 -11.13 -10.13 -11.39
CA GLU A 148 -11.11 -10.50 -12.80
C GLU A 148 -11.95 -9.53 -13.63
N GLY A 149 -11.43 -9.05 -14.77
CA GLY A 149 -12.12 -8.14 -15.69
C GLY A 149 -11.63 -6.68 -15.63
N ALA A 150 -10.80 -6.33 -14.65
CA ALA A 150 -10.10 -5.05 -14.59
C ALA A 150 -8.64 -5.26 -14.19
N ILE A 151 -7.76 -4.39 -14.69
CA ILE A 151 -6.34 -4.35 -14.33
C ILE A 151 -5.99 -2.90 -13.98
N LEU A 152 -5.24 -2.73 -12.89
CA LEU A 152 -4.65 -1.46 -12.49
C LEU A 152 -3.14 -1.53 -12.71
N ASP A 153 -2.65 -0.80 -13.70
CA ASP A 153 -1.23 -0.72 -13.99
C ASP A 153 -0.63 0.53 -13.36
N PHE A 154 0.37 0.37 -12.50
CA PHE A 154 1.21 1.47 -12.06
C PHE A 154 2.21 1.81 -13.16
N ARG A 155 2.26 3.10 -13.50
CA ARG A 155 3.17 3.69 -14.48
C ARG A 155 3.80 4.96 -13.92
N VAL A 156 4.89 5.39 -14.55
CA VAL A 156 5.50 6.68 -14.28
C VAL A 156 5.42 7.53 -15.55
N SER A 157 4.90 8.75 -15.43
CA SER A 157 4.82 9.67 -16.54
C SER A 157 6.23 10.10 -16.99
N LYS A 158 6.35 10.44 -18.29
CA LYS A 158 7.56 11.11 -18.80
C LYS A 158 7.64 12.57 -18.39
N GLU A 159 6.51 13.15 -17.97
CA GLU A 159 6.41 14.52 -17.51
C GLU A 159 7.06 14.66 -16.13
N THR A 160 7.92 15.65 -15.97
CA THR A 160 8.58 15.94 -14.71
C THR A 160 8.30 17.36 -14.27
N THR A 161 8.21 17.57 -12.96
CA THR A 161 8.14 18.90 -12.37
C THR A 161 9.28 19.08 -11.37
N ALA A 162 9.48 20.31 -10.87
CA ALA A 162 10.44 20.52 -9.78
C ALA A 162 10.13 19.67 -8.54
N LYS A 163 8.86 19.33 -8.32
CA LYS A 163 8.40 18.47 -7.22
C LYS A 163 8.46 17.00 -7.58
N TYR A 164 8.32 16.63 -8.85
CA TYR A 164 8.38 15.26 -9.36
C TYR A 164 9.49 15.11 -10.41
N PRO A 165 10.78 15.19 -10.01
CA PRO A 165 11.90 15.13 -10.94
C PRO A 165 12.09 13.75 -11.59
N LYS A 166 11.48 12.71 -11.01
CA LYS A 166 11.57 11.32 -11.46
C LYS A 166 10.31 10.85 -12.20
N GLY A 167 9.46 11.79 -12.62
CA GLY A 167 8.16 11.51 -13.22
C GLY A 167 7.03 11.45 -12.20
N ILE A 168 5.80 11.51 -12.69
CA ILE A 168 4.59 11.50 -11.86
C ILE A 168 3.99 10.08 -11.85
N PRO A 169 3.77 9.48 -10.66
CA PRO A 169 3.04 8.22 -10.53
C PRO A 169 1.63 8.28 -11.14
N ILE A 170 1.28 7.30 -11.97
CA ILE A 170 -0.04 7.18 -12.59
C ILE A 170 -0.57 5.76 -12.37
N HIS A 171 -1.88 5.67 -12.11
CA HIS A 171 -2.62 4.42 -12.19
C HIS A 171 -3.44 4.36 -13.48
N ASP A 172 -3.07 3.44 -14.36
CA ASP A 172 -3.69 3.17 -15.64
C ASP A 172 -4.69 2.01 -15.47
N LEU A 173 -5.97 2.37 -15.28
CA LEU A 173 -7.06 1.41 -15.12
C LEU A 173 -7.60 1.00 -16.48
N ARG A 174 -7.74 -0.31 -16.73
CA ARG A 174 -8.32 -0.84 -17.97
C ARG A 174 -9.18 -2.08 -17.74
N SER A 175 -10.16 -2.29 -18.61
CA SER A 175 -10.94 -3.54 -18.65
C SER A 175 -10.19 -4.63 -19.43
N VAL A 176 -10.44 -5.89 -19.10
CA VAL A 176 -9.89 -7.07 -19.80
C VAL A 176 -10.94 -8.13 -20.06
#